data_AF-A0A4R7B7E2-F1
#
_entry.id   AF-A0A4R7B7E2-F1
#
_cell.length_a   1.000
_cell.length_b   1.000
_cell.length_c   1.000
_cell.angle_alpha   90.00
_cell.angle_beta   90.00
_cell.angle_gamma   90.00
#
_symmetry.space_group_name_H-M   'P 1'
#
loop_
_entity.id
_entity.type
_entity.pdbx_description
1 polymer ?
#
loop_
_entity_poly.entity_id
_entity_poly.type
_entity_poly.pdbx_seq_one_letter_code
_entity_poly.pdbx_strand_id
1 'polypeptide(L)'
;MTTAQPYYLATIGSRTRRGGTVVTASSGMELIARVGDKVRYPDGSETEIVSGAGSLLLIAGRPAAIVGSELANGDRIVTTTQTSCAVMPEGKRAVGFLDPAYLGH
;
A
#
# COMPACT_ATOMS: atom_id res chain seq x y z
N MET A 1 -20.75 0.05 18.74
CA MET A 1 -19.78 0.96 18.09
C MET A 1 -18.73 0.07 17.43
N THR A 2 -18.77 -0.09 16.11
CA THR A 2 -17.74 -0.85 15.40
C THR A 2 -16.50 0.01 15.36
N THR A 3 -15.46 -0.36 16.12
CA THR A 3 -14.15 0.28 16.02
C THR A 3 -13.64 0.12 14.60
N ALA A 4 -13.53 1.22 13.85
CA ALA A 4 -12.87 1.22 12.56
C ALA A 4 -11.40 0.85 12.79
N GLN A 5 -10.95 -0.29 12.27
CA GLN A 5 -9.55 -0.67 12.40
C GLN A 5 -8.69 0.21 11.49
N PRO A 6 -7.57 0.76 12.00
CA PRO A 6 -6.65 1.56 11.20
C PRO A 6 -5.94 0.70 10.15
N TYR A 7 -5.75 1.25 8.95
CA TYR A 7 -4.93 0.63 7.90
C TYR A 7 -3.53 1.22 7.93
N TYR A 8 -2.55 0.44 8.38
CA TYR A 8 -1.16 0.90 8.43
C TYR A 8 -0.57 1.09 7.04
N LEU A 9 0.29 2.10 6.90
CA LEU A 9 1.05 2.35 5.68
C LEU A 9 2.05 1.22 5.43
N ALA A 10 2.23 0.83 4.17
CA ALA A 10 3.28 -0.11 3.78
C ALA A 10 4.60 0.65 3.56
N THR A 11 5.70 0.08 4.04
CA THR A 11 7.04 0.67 3.94
C THR A 11 8.07 -0.32 3.40
N ILE A 12 9.30 0.11 3.09
CA ILE A 12 10.39 -0.81 2.72
C ILE A 12 10.52 -1.93 3.77
N GLY A 13 10.58 -3.18 3.31
CA GLY A 13 10.63 -4.36 4.16
C GLY A 13 9.27 -4.98 4.50
N SER A 14 8.16 -4.31 4.18
CA SER A 14 6.80 -4.88 4.30
C SER A 14 6.64 -6.17 3.50
N ARG A 15 5.81 -7.10 4.01
CA ARG A 15 5.70 -8.47 3.46
C ARG A 15 4.34 -8.72 2.81
N THR A 16 4.36 -9.48 1.73
CA THR A 16 3.15 -9.96 1.05
C THR A 16 2.73 -11.34 1.52
N ARG A 17 1.48 -11.73 1.23
CA ARG A 17 0.95 -13.06 1.60
C ARG A 17 1.77 -14.20 1.00
N ARG A 18 2.27 -14.03 -0.23
CA ARG A 18 3.10 -15.05 -0.92
C ARG A 18 4.60 -14.91 -0.61
N GLY A 19 4.98 -14.10 0.38
CA GLY A 19 6.36 -14.00 0.86
C GLY A 19 7.26 -13.03 0.09
N GLY A 20 6.69 -12.13 -0.72
CA GLY A 20 7.41 -11.01 -1.33
C GLY A 20 7.76 -9.92 -0.32
N THR A 21 8.70 -9.05 -0.69
CA THR A 21 9.12 -7.89 0.10
C THR A 21 9.01 -6.62 -0.72
N VAL A 22 8.50 -5.55 -0.12
CA VAL A 22 8.57 -4.19 -0.68
C VAL A 22 10.03 -3.71 -0.64
N VAL A 23 10.62 -3.44 -1.81
CA VAL A 23 12.06 -3.10 -1.95
C VAL A 23 12.32 -1.67 -2.39
N THR A 24 11.29 -0.93 -2.78
CA THR A 24 11.39 0.47 -3.18
C THR A 24 10.30 1.27 -2.50
N ALA A 25 10.66 2.46 -2.02
CA ALA A 25 9.74 3.50 -1.59
C ALA A 25 10.29 4.83 -2.10
N SER A 26 9.41 5.67 -2.62
CA SER A 26 9.83 6.87 -3.36
C SER A 26 9.44 8.19 -2.67
N SER A 27 9.17 8.16 -1.36
CA SER A 27 8.84 9.33 -0.54
C SER A 27 9.86 9.67 0.53
N GLY A 28 10.10 10.98 0.71
CA GLY A 28 10.99 11.51 1.75
C GLY A 28 10.42 11.46 3.17
N MET A 29 9.09 11.29 3.33
CA MET A 29 8.51 10.80 4.58
C MET A 29 8.83 9.30 4.64
N GLU A 30 9.86 8.97 5.41
CA GLU A 30 10.33 7.64 5.79
C GLU A 30 9.70 6.48 5.01
N LEU A 31 10.30 6.14 3.86
CA LEU A 31 10.19 4.82 3.24
C LEU A 31 8.76 4.27 3.01
N ILE A 32 7.74 5.13 2.87
CA ILE A 32 6.37 4.68 2.55
C ILE A 32 6.27 4.31 1.06
N ALA A 33 5.80 3.10 0.78
CA ALA A 33 5.54 2.63 -0.56
C ALA A 33 4.26 3.25 -1.14
N ARG A 34 4.18 3.34 -2.46
CA ARG A 34 3.01 3.87 -3.19
C ARG A 34 2.71 3.05 -4.44
N VAL A 35 1.55 3.32 -5.05
CA VAL A 35 1.15 2.70 -6.32
C VAL A 35 2.23 2.90 -7.39
N GLY A 36 2.60 1.81 -8.04
CA GLY A 36 3.68 1.71 -9.02
C GLY A 36 5.07 1.38 -8.45
N ASP A 37 5.25 1.33 -7.12
CA ASP A 37 6.50 0.80 -6.55
C ASP A 37 6.56 -0.74 -6.73
N LYS A 38 7.79 -1.27 -6.75
CA LYS A 38 8.07 -2.68 -7.03
C LYS A 38 8.11 -3.56 -5.78
N VAL A 39 7.63 -4.78 -5.94
CA VAL A 39 7.76 -5.89 -4.97
C VAL A 39 8.60 -7.00 -5.60
N ARG A 40 9.59 -7.50 -4.88
CA ARG A 40 10.42 -8.64 -5.29
C ARG A 40 10.12 -9.89 -4.47
N TYR A 41 10.07 -11.03 -5.14
CA TYR A 41 9.88 -12.36 -4.55
C TYR A 41 11.20 -13.11 -4.38
N PRO A 42 11.24 -14.18 -3.55
CA PRO A 42 12.44 -14.98 -3.34
C PRO A 42 13.02 -15.62 -4.60
N ASP A 43 12.18 -15.92 -5.60
CA ASP A 43 12.60 -16.45 -6.91
C ASP A 43 13.20 -15.37 -7.84
N GLY A 44 13.30 -14.13 -7.36
CA GLY A 44 13.84 -12.99 -8.09
C GLY A 44 12.83 -12.24 -8.96
N SER A 45 11.62 -12.79 -9.14
CA SER A 45 10.54 -12.14 -9.91
C SER A 45 10.09 -10.83 -9.26
N GLU A 46 9.61 -9.90 -10.10
CA GLU A 46 9.10 -8.60 -9.68
C GLU A 46 7.64 -8.41 -10.11
N THR A 47 6.89 -7.63 -9.34
CA THR A 47 5.56 -7.13 -9.68
C THR A 47 5.41 -5.69 -9.16
N GLU A 48 4.36 -5.00 -9.57
CA GLU A 48 4.03 -3.66 -9.11
C GLU A 48 2.83 -3.65 -8.14
N ILE A 49 2.82 -2.67 -7.23
CA ILE A 49 1.68 -2.32 -6.39
C ILE A 49 0.66 -1.56 -7.23
N VAL A 50 -0.60 -2.00 -7.26
CA VAL A 50 -1.63 -1.43 -8.14
C VAL A 50 -2.75 -0.70 -7.41
N SER A 51 -2.94 -0.92 -6.10
CA SER A 51 -3.93 -0.20 -5.30
C SER A 51 -3.34 0.37 -4.00
N GLY A 52 -4.09 1.21 -3.29
CA GLY A 52 -3.60 1.89 -2.09
C GLY A 52 -4.68 2.68 -1.36
N ALA A 53 -4.30 3.77 -0.69
CA ALA A 53 -5.20 4.58 0.12
C ALA A 53 -6.23 5.41 -0.69
N GLY A 54 -6.19 5.37 -2.02
CA GLY A 54 -7.01 6.23 -2.87
C GLY A 54 -6.72 7.70 -2.62
N SER A 55 -7.78 8.52 -2.54
CA SER A 55 -7.68 9.95 -2.25
C SER A 55 -7.38 10.29 -0.79
N LEU A 56 -7.31 9.29 0.12
CA LEU A 56 -7.04 9.56 1.55
C LEU A 56 -5.60 10.00 1.81
N LEU A 57 -4.65 9.52 1.01
CA LEU A 57 -3.25 9.88 1.15
C LEU A 57 -2.53 9.73 -0.19
N LEU A 58 -2.13 10.86 -0.75
CA LEU A 58 -1.30 10.93 -1.94
C LEU A 58 0.14 11.27 -1.57
N ILE A 59 1.08 10.51 -2.11
CA ILE A 59 2.51 10.66 -1.95
C ILE A 59 3.11 10.95 -3.33
N ALA A 60 3.59 12.17 -3.51
CA ALA A 60 4.07 12.69 -4.79
C ALA A 60 3.09 12.38 -5.95
N GLY A 61 1.80 12.69 -5.71
CA GLY A 61 0.71 12.54 -6.68
C GLY A 61 0.15 11.13 -6.86
N ARG A 62 0.65 10.11 -6.13
CA ARG A 62 0.16 8.73 -6.25
C ARG A 62 -0.38 8.20 -4.92
N PRO A 63 -1.38 7.31 -4.92
CA PRO A 63 -1.90 6.75 -3.67
C PRO A 63 -0.81 6.03 -2.87
N ALA A 64 -0.73 6.33 -1.57
CA ALA A 64 0.11 5.57 -0.64
C ALA A 64 -0.34 4.11 -0.56
N ALA A 65 0.59 3.17 -0.52
CA ALA A 65 0.28 1.77 -0.31
C ALA A 65 -0.02 1.52 1.19
N ILE A 66 -0.99 0.67 1.45
CA ILE A 66 -1.43 0.26 2.79
C ILE A 66 -1.49 -1.25 2.91
N VAL A 67 -1.52 -1.78 4.14
CA VAL A 67 -1.86 -3.18 4.38
C VAL A 67 -3.22 -3.47 3.74
N GLY A 68 -3.26 -4.49 2.88
CA GLY A 68 -4.42 -4.80 2.05
C GLY A 68 -4.37 -4.26 0.62
N SER A 69 -3.30 -3.58 0.20
CA SER A 69 -3.10 -3.21 -1.22
C SER A 69 -2.85 -4.43 -2.09
N GLU A 70 -3.40 -4.39 -3.31
CA GLU A 70 -3.26 -5.43 -4.34
C GLU A 70 -2.02 -5.19 -5.20
N LEU A 71 -1.46 -6.28 -5.73
CA LEU A 71 -0.36 -6.28 -6.68
C LEU A 71 -0.84 -6.76 -8.06
N ALA A 72 -0.14 -6.37 -9.13
CA ALA A 72 -0.51 -6.71 -10.51
C ALA A 72 -0.62 -8.23 -10.76
N ASN A 73 0.07 -9.06 -9.97
CA ASN A 73 0.02 -10.52 -10.05
C ASN A 73 -1.08 -11.17 -9.18
N GLY A 74 -1.99 -10.38 -8.60
CA GLY A 74 -3.10 -10.84 -7.74
C GLY A 74 -2.73 -11.14 -6.29
N ASP A 75 -1.50 -10.88 -5.86
CA ASP A 75 -1.09 -10.98 -4.45
C ASP A 75 -1.45 -9.72 -3.65
N ARG A 76 -1.22 -9.76 -2.33
CA ARG A 76 -1.64 -8.69 -1.41
C ARG A 76 -0.59 -8.42 -0.33
N ILE A 77 -0.38 -7.14 -0.01
CA ILE A 77 0.42 -6.73 1.15
C ILE A 77 -0.36 -7.07 2.43
N VAL A 78 0.26 -7.79 3.37
CA VAL A 78 -0.41 -8.28 4.59
C VAL A 78 0.18 -7.75 5.88
N THR A 79 1.43 -7.29 5.86
CA THR A 79 2.06 -6.68 7.03
C THR A 79 2.91 -5.48 6.61
N THR A 80 3.19 -4.62 7.58
CA THR A 80 4.16 -3.52 7.45
C THR A 80 5.16 -3.59 8.60
N THR A 81 6.36 -3.08 8.37
CA THR A 81 7.42 -2.94 9.39
C THR A 81 7.27 -1.66 10.20
N GLN A 82 6.39 -0.73 9.79
CA GLN A 82 6.20 0.58 10.42
C GLN A 82 4.74 0.75 10.87
N THR A 83 4.49 0.84 12.18
CA THR A 83 3.14 0.95 12.76
C THR A 83 2.80 2.35 13.27
N SER A 84 3.69 3.32 13.07
CA SER A 84 3.53 4.69 13.60
C SER A 84 2.58 5.58 12.78
N CYS A 85 2.13 5.14 11.59
CA CYS A 85 1.21 5.90 10.75
C CYS A 85 0.18 4.99 10.06
N ALA A 86 -1.08 5.42 10.04
CA ALA A 86 -2.20 4.68 9.46
C ALA A 86 -3.25 5.63 8.87
N VAL A 87 -4.02 5.13 7.89
CA VAL A 87 -5.21 5.80 7.38
C VAL A 87 -6.47 5.22 8.01
N MET A 88 -7.43 6.09 8.34
CA MET A 88 -8.73 5.73 8.90
C MET A 88 -9.84 6.23 7.99
N PRO A 89 -10.51 5.34 7.23
CA PRO A 89 -11.68 5.71 6.45
C PRO A 89 -12.88 5.94 7.39
N GLU A 90 -13.44 7.15 7.44
CA GLU A 90 -14.65 7.44 8.21
C GLU A 90 -15.92 6.98 7.48
N GLY A 91 -16.36 5.74 7.72
CA GLY A 91 -17.71 5.24 7.41
C GLY A 91 -18.04 5.02 5.93
N LYS A 92 -17.71 5.97 5.04
CA LYS A 92 -17.73 5.82 3.59
C LYS A 92 -16.30 5.54 3.11
N ARG A 93 -16.13 4.51 2.26
CA ARG A 93 -14.85 4.28 1.58
C ARG A 93 -14.54 5.50 0.72
N ALA A 94 -13.41 6.13 0.98
CA ALA A 94 -12.93 7.23 0.17
C ALA A 94 -12.74 6.80 -1.29
N VAL A 95 -12.78 7.78 -2.19
CA VAL A 95 -12.61 7.54 -3.62
C VAL A 95 -11.30 6.82 -3.87
N GLY A 96 -11.37 5.70 -4.60
CA GLY A 96 -10.21 4.91 -4.96
C GLY A 96 -9.55 4.09 -3.85
N PHE A 97 -10.16 4.02 -2.66
CA PHE A 97 -9.61 3.25 -1.54
C PHE A 97 -9.54 1.76 -1.87
N LEU A 98 -8.32 1.22 -1.91
CA LEU A 98 -7.98 -0.14 -2.33
C LEU A 98 -8.51 -0.52 -3.73
N ASP A 99 -8.76 0.47 -4.59
CA ASP A 99 -9.21 0.27 -5.96
C ASP A 99 -8.02 0.35 -6.93
N PRO A 100 -7.67 -0.74 -7.64
CA PRO A 100 -6.60 -0.73 -8.63
C PRO A 100 -6.84 0.20 -9.83
N ALA A 101 -8.10 0.60 -10.09
CA ALA A 101 -8.43 1.51 -11.19
C ALA A 101 -8.14 2.99 -10.84
N TYR A 102 -7.84 3.29 -9.57
CA TYR A 102 -7.60 4.66 -9.12
C TYR A 102 -6.12 5.06 -9.27
N LEU A 103 -5.85 5.97 -10.20
CA LEU A 103 -4.50 6.43 -10.54
C LEU A 103 -4.07 7.75 -9.85
N GLY A 104 -4.99 8.42 -9.15
CA GLY A 104 -4.80 9.78 -8.61
C GLY A 104 -5.06 10.87 -9.65
N HIS A 105 -5.62 12.00 -9.21
CA HIS A 105 -5.81 13.23 -10.00
C HIS A 105 -5.36 14.42 -9.17
#